data_AF-A0A142CM15-F1
#
_entry.id   AF-A0A142CM15-F1
#
_cell.length_a   1.000
_cell.length_b   1.000
_cell.length_c   1.000
_cell.angle_alpha   90.00
_cell.angle_beta   90.00
_cell.angle_gamma   90.00
#
_symmetry.space_group_name_H-M   'P 1'
#
loop_
_entity.id
_entity.type
_entity.pdbx_description
1 polymer ?
#
loop_
_entity_poly.entity_id
_entity_poly.type
_entity_poly.pdbx_seq_one_letter_code
_entity_poly.pdbx_strand_id
1 'polypeptide(L)'
;MQHSSLAGWRYPTRLMLPRFADIFQQGNRWLNWLEKQPEGSVRPVVTESVTKIMACGTTLMGYTQWCCSSPDCCHTKKVCFRCKSRSCPHCGVKAGAQWIQYLLSLVPDCPWQHIVFTLPCLYWSLVFHNRWLLAEMSRIAADVILEICHQADVEPGIFTVIHTWGRDQQ
;
A
#
# COMPACT_ATOMS: atom_id res chain seq x y z
N MET A 1 4.47 -19.36 51.34
CA MET A 1 3.07 -19.48 50.89
C MET A 1 2.39 -18.14 51.07
N GLN A 2 2.28 -17.33 50.01
CA GLN A 2 1.40 -16.17 49.98
C GLN A 2 0.69 -16.18 48.63
N HIS A 3 -0.63 -16.23 48.69
CA HIS A 3 -1.53 -16.19 47.56
C HIS A 3 -1.51 -14.80 46.94
N SER A 4 -1.06 -14.69 45.69
CA SER A 4 -1.36 -13.55 44.83
C SER A 4 -2.40 -13.98 43.80
N SER A 5 -3.65 -13.64 44.12
CA SER A 5 -4.82 -13.73 43.23
C SER A 5 -4.57 -12.92 41.97
N LEU A 6 -4.47 -13.58 40.82
CA LEU A 6 -4.49 -12.93 39.50
C LEU A 6 -5.95 -12.68 39.11
N ALA A 7 -6.52 -11.64 39.71
CA ALA A 7 -7.82 -11.11 39.35
C ALA A 7 -7.80 -10.59 37.90
N GLY A 8 -8.61 -11.23 37.05
CA GLY A 8 -9.38 -10.60 35.97
C GLY A 8 -8.66 -9.62 35.05
N TRP A 9 -7.84 -10.13 34.12
CA TRP A 9 -7.59 -9.42 32.87
C TRP A 9 -8.87 -9.44 32.01
N ARG A 10 -9.81 -8.55 32.32
CA ARG A 10 -10.84 -8.13 31.36
C ARG A 10 -10.10 -7.38 30.26
N TYR A 11 -9.82 -8.05 29.15
CA TYR A 11 -9.45 -7.35 27.93
C TYR A 11 -10.55 -6.31 27.68
N PRO A 12 -10.23 -5.00 27.62
CA PRO A 12 -11.21 -4.04 27.19
C PRO A 12 -11.69 -4.53 25.84
N THR A 13 -13.00 -4.62 25.64
CA THR A 13 -13.61 -4.74 24.32
C THR A 13 -12.99 -3.63 23.50
N ARG A 14 -11.96 -3.98 22.74
CA ARG A 14 -11.27 -3.07 21.85
C ARG A 14 -12.38 -2.57 20.96
N LEU A 15 -12.81 -1.32 21.15
CA LEU A 15 -13.65 -0.60 20.19
C LEU A 15 -13.05 -0.96 18.83
N MET A 16 -13.76 -1.79 18.06
CA MET A 16 -13.28 -2.21 16.76
C MET A 16 -13.30 -0.95 15.94
N LEU A 17 -12.15 -0.28 15.88
CA LEU A 17 -11.95 0.83 14.98
C LEU A 17 -12.29 0.30 13.58
N PRO A 18 -13.14 1.01 12.83
CA PRO A 18 -13.56 0.56 11.52
C PRO A 18 -12.31 0.28 10.68
N ARG A 19 -12.32 -0.87 10.00
CA ARG A 19 -11.25 -1.24 9.09
C ARG A 19 -11.39 -0.38 7.85
N PHE A 20 -10.27 -0.08 7.18
CA PHE A 20 -10.33 0.55 5.86
C PHE A 20 -11.16 -0.27 4.85
N ALA A 21 -11.21 -1.59 5.04
CA ALA A 21 -12.08 -2.50 4.28
C ALA A 21 -13.56 -2.12 4.35
N ASP A 22 -14.01 -1.49 5.43
CA ASP A 22 -15.42 -1.19 5.67
C ASP A 22 -15.96 -0.17 4.65
N ILE A 23 -15.09 0.68 4.09
CA ILE A 23 -15.45 1.61 2.99
C ILE A 23 -16.00 0.85 1.77
N PHE A 24 -15.50 -0.36 1.52
CA PHE A 24 -15.92 -1.20 0.40
C PHE A 24 -17.09 -2.12 0.77
N GLN A 25 -17.12 -2.60 2.01
CA GLN A 25 -18.05 -3.64 2.46
C GLN A 25 -19.39 -3.08 2.96
N GLN A 26 -19.40 -1.93 3.64
CA GLN A 26 -20.63 -1.36 4.20
C GLN A 26 -21.63 -1.06 3.08
N GLY A 27 -22.81 -1.68 3.15
CA GLY A 27 -23.87 -1.52 2.16
C GLY A 27 -23.47 -1.96 0.75
N ASN A 28 -22.56 -2.93 0.61
CA ASN A 28 -22.08 -3.44 -0.68
C ASN A 28 -21.54 -2.35 -1.63
N ARG A 29 -20.97 -1.27 -1.09
CA ARG A 29 -20.48 -0.11 -1.87
C ARG A 29 -19.60 -0.50 -3.06
N TRP A 30 -18.65 -1.43 -2.87
CA TRP A 30 -17.79 -1.89 -3.95
C TRP A 30 -18.56 -2.60 -5.07
N LEU A 31 -19.43 -3.55 -4.72
CA LEU A 31 -20.24 -4.28 -5.71
C LEU A 31 -21.19 -3.34 -6.44
N ASN A 32 -21.91 -2.50 -5.70
CA ASN A 32 -22.82 -1.50 -6.27
C ASN A 32 -22.12 -0.50 -7.20
N TRP A 33 -20.87 -0.16 -6.92
CA TRP A 33 -20.07 0.69 -7.81
C TRP A 33 -19.59 -0.07 -9.05
N LEU A 34 -19.12 -1.31 -8.86
CA LEU A 34 -18.58 -2.16 -9.92
C LEU A 34 -19.66 -2.51 -10.97
N GLU A 35 -20.88 -2.81 -10.53
CA GLU A 35 -22.03 -3.12 -11.40
C GLU A 35 -22.46 -1.94 -12.29
N LYS A 36 -22.14 -0.71 -11.90
CA LYS A 36 -22.44 0.50 -12.66
C LYS A 36 -21.37 0.84 -13.70
N GLN A 37 -20.25 0.13 -13.72
CA GLN A 37 -19.16 0.43 -14.65
C GLN A 37 -19.41 -0.26 -16.01
N PRO A 38 -19.03 0.37 -17.13
CA PRO A 38 -19.06 -0.28 -18.44
C PRO A 38 -18.22 -1.56 -18.44
N GLU A 39 -18.63 -2.56 -19.22
CA GLU A 39 -17.88 -3.80 -19.36
C GLU A 39 -16.44 -3.52 -19.84
N GLY A 40 -15.46 -4.17 -19.21
CA GLY A 40 -14.03 -3.98 -19.53
C GLY A 40 -13.39 -2.67 -19.05
N SER A 41 -14.16 -1.73 -18.48
CA SER A 41 -13.61 -0.44 -18.01
C SER A 41 -12.78 -0.56 -16.72
N VAL A 42 -13.11 -1.53 -15.86
CA VAL A 42 -12.39 -1.77 -14.60
C VAL A 42 -11.27 -2.76 -14.83
N ARG A 43 -10.04 -2.30 -14.59
CA ARG A 43 -8.85 -3.14 -14.75
C ARG A 43 -8.83 -4.27 -13.71
N PRO A 44 -8.42 -5.50 -14.07
CA PRO A 44 -8.37 -6.64 -13.14
C PRO A 44 -7.58 -6.37 -11.85
N VAL A 45 -6.47 -5.61 -11.95
CA VAL A 45 -5.63 -5.24 -10.80
C VAL A 45 -6.35 -4.39 -9.75
N VAL A 46 -7.37 -3.63 -10.16
CA VAL A 46 -8.20 -2.83 -9.25
C VAL A 46 -9.08 -3.77 -8.44
N THR A 47 -9.79 -4.68 -9.10
CA THR A 47 -10.62 -5.70 -8.47
C THR A 47 -9.81 -6.59 -7.53
N GLU A 48 -8.63 -7.03 -7.96
CA GLU A 48 -7.71 -7.81 -7.14
C GLU A 48 -7.27 -7.02 -5.89
N SER A 49 -6.91 -5.74 -6.07
CA SER A 49 -6.47 -4.87 -4.97
C SER A 49 -7.57 -4.68 -3.93
N VAL A 50 -8.80 -4.36 -4.35
CA VAL A 50 -9.94 -4.16 -3.44
C VAL A 50 -10.29 -5.46 -2.73
N THR A 51 -10.29 -6.60 -3.44
CA THR A 51 -10.52 -7.92 -2.85
C THR A 51 -9.48 -8.24 -1.76
N LYS A 52 -8.19 -8.02 -2.05
CA LYS A 52 -7.10 -8.18 -1.07
C LYS A 52 -7.25 -7.26 0.13
N ILE A 53 -7.74 -6.03 -0.05
CA ILE A 53 -7.99 -5.08 1.04
C ILE A 53 -9.11 -5.59 1.94
N MET A 54 -10.23 -6.04 1.37
CA MET A 54 -11.37 -6.58 2.11
C MET A 54 -10.99 -7.83 2.92
N ALA A 55 -10.21 -8.74 2.33
CA ALA A 55 -9.73 -9.95 3.00
C ALA A 55 -8.62 -9.67 4.04
N CYS A 56 -7.88 -8.57 3.94
CA CYS A 56 -6.68 -8.35 4.74
C CYS A 56 -6.94 -8.38 6.26
N GLY A 57 -6.29 -9.31 6.96
CA GLY A 57 -6.43 -9.46 8.41
C GLY A 57 -7.69 -10.19 8.85
N THR A 58 -8.44 -10.82 7.93
CA THR A 58 -9.51 -11.76 8.27
C THR A 58 -9.00 -13.19 8.16
N THR A 59 -9.81 -14.15 8.63
CA THR A 59 -9.51 -15.57 8.52
C THR A 59 -9.43 -16.07 7.08
N LEU A 60 -9.97 -15.32 6.10
CA LEU A 60 -9.85 -15.62 4.67
C LEU A 60 -8.40 -15.60 4.18
N MET A 61 -7.52 -14.85 4.84
CA MET A 61 -6.08 -14.84 4.52
C MET A 61 -5.31 -16.00 5.15
N GLY A 62 -5.99 -16.88 5.90
CA GLY A 62 -5.36 -17.81 6.83
C GLY A 62 -4.97 -17.15 8.15
N TYR A 63 -4.63 -17.98 9.14
CA TYR A 63 -4.26 -17.52 10.48
C TYR A 63 -3.40 -18.53 11.20
N THR A 64 -2.63 -18.05 12.18
CA THR A 64 -2.05 -18.88 13.24
C THR A 64 -2.95 -18.82 14.46
N GLN A 65 -3.28 -19.98 15.04
CA GLN A 65 -4.02 -20.06 16.29
C GLN A 65 -3.09 -20.35 17.45
N TRP A 66 -3.17 -19.53 18.48
CA TRP A 66 -2.48 -19.73 19.75
C TRP A 66 -3.49 -20.22 20.77
N CYS A 67 -3.18 -21.33 21.44
CA CYS A 67 -4.00 -21.90 22.50
C CYS A 67 -3.26 -21.75 23.83
N CYS A 68 -4.00 -21.53 24.92
CA CYS A 68 -3.41 -21.63 26.25
C CYS A 68 -2.87 -23.05 26.47
N SER A 69 -1.73 -23.18 27.15
CA SER A 69 -1.11 -24.48 27.47
C SER A 69 -1.80 -25.20 28.64
N SER A 70 -2.63 -24.51 29.41
CA SER A 70 -3.35 -25.11 30.55
C SER A 70 -4.53 -25.95 30.06
N PRO A 71 -4.68 -27.21 30.52
CA PRO A 71 -5.77 -28.11 30.11
C PRO A 71 -7.17 -27.55 30.39
N ASP A 72 -7.31 -26.75 31.46
CA ASP A 72 -8.60 -26.19 31.89
C ASP A 72 -8.91 -24.84 31.24
N CYS A 73 -8.07 -24.35 30.33
CA CYS A 73 -8.21 -23.04 29.70
C CYS A 73 -8.56 -23.15 28.22
N CYS A 74 -9.80 -22.85 27.86
CA CYS A 74 -10.27 -22.81 26.47
C CYS A 74 -9.87 -21.53 25.71
N HIS A 75 -8.99 -20.69 26.26
CA HIS A 75 -8.63 -19.43 25.62
C HIS A 75 -7.81 -19.67 24.35
N THR A 76 -8.31 -19.12 23.23
CA THR A 76 -7.62 -19.16 21.94
C THR A 76 -7.54 -17.77 21.32
N LYS A 77 -6.44 -17.51 20.63
CA LYS A 77 -6.20 -16.27 19.89
C LYS A 77 -5.83 -16.59 18.45
N LYS A 78 -6.64 -16.11 17.51
CA LYS A 78 -6.33 -16.18 16.07
C LYS A 78 -5.59 -14.92 15.65
N VAL A 79 -4.43 -15.11 15.02
CA VAL A 79 -3.64 -14.04 14.40
C VAL A 79 -3.72 -14.23 12.89
N CYS A 80 -4.56 -13.42 12.26
CA CYS A 80 -4.80 -13.49 10.82
C CYS A 80 -3.63 -12.92 10.01
N PHE A 81 -3.32 -13.56 8.88
CA PHE A 81 -2.28 -13.09 7.97
C PHE A 81 -2.71 -11.81 7.22
N ARG A 82 -1.72 -11.06 6.75
CA ARG A 82 -1.90 -9.80 6.04
C ARG A 82 -1.78 -10.03 4.53
N CYS A 83 -2.49 -9.23 3.74
CA CYS A 83 -2.54 -9.43 2.28
C CYS A 83 -1.25 -9.03 1.54
N LYS A 84 -0.34 -8.30 2.21
CA LYS A 84 0.92 -7.78 1.65
C LYS A 84 0.76 -6.95 0.37
N SER A 85 -0.45 -6.49 0.07
CA SER A 85 -0.72 -5.64 -1.09
C SER A 85 -0.21 -4.22 -0.86
N ARG A 86 0.48 -3.65 -1.85
CA ARG A 86 0.90 -2.24 -1.86
C ARG A 86 -0.26 -1.27 -1.77
N SER A 87 -1.44 -1.66 -2.29
CA SER A 87 -2.65 -0.82 -2.28
C SER A 87 -3.38 -0.84 -0.94
N CYS A 88 -3.03 -1.78 -0.05
CA CYS A 88 -3.69 -1.90 1.25
C CYS A 88 -3.08 -0.90 2.25
N PRO A 89 -3.86 0.01 2.86
CA PRO A 89 -3.30 1.00 3.78
C PRO A 89 -2.61 0.39 5.00
N HIS A 90 -3.03 -0.81 5.44
CA HIS A 90 -2.36 -1.51 6.54
C HIS A 90 -1.05 -2.17 6.14
N CYS A 91 -0.92 -2.64 4.89
CA CYS A 91 0.25 -3.38 4.43
C CYS A 91 1.21 -2.49 3.66
N GLY A 92 0.70 -1.77 2.66
CA GLY A 92 1.45 -0.89 1.78
C GLY A 92 2.11 0.27 2.50
N VAL A 93 1.46 0.90 3.49
CA VAL A 93 2.08 1.97 4.28
C VAL A 93 3.28 1.44 5.07
N LYS A 94 3.14 0.27 5.72
CA LYS A 94 4.25 -0.34 6.45
C LYS A 94 5.39 -0.73 5.51
N ALA A 95 5.08 -1.39 4.40
CA ALA A 95 6.07 -1.77 3.40
C ALA A 95 6.77 -0.54 2.79
N GLY A 96 6.02 0.52 2.51
CA GLY A 96 6.54 1.80 2.03
C GLY A 96 7.48 2.46 3.04
N ALA A 97 7.11 2.50 4.31
CA ALA A 97 7.99 3.03 5.37
C ALA A 97 9.29 2.22 5.49
N GLN A 98 9.22 0.88 5.44
CA GLN A 98 10.41 0.03 5.47
C GLN A 98 11.31 0.26 4.24
N TRP A 99 10.70 0.41 3.07
CA TRP A 99 11.43 0.69 1.84
C TRP A 99 12.07 2.09 1.85
N ILE A 100 11.39 3.11 2.39
CA ILE A 100 11.98 4.45 2.59
C ILE A 100 13.21 4.35 3.50
N GLN A 101 13.13 3.63 4.61
CA GLN A 101 14.29 3.45 5.50
C GLN A 101 15.46 2.74 4.81
N TYR A 102 15.16 1.72 4.00
CA TYR A 102 16.17 1.06 3.20
C TYR A 102 16.80 2.02 2.18
N LEU A 103 16.01 2.78 1.43
CA LEU A 103 16.54 3.77 0.50
C LEU A 103 17.41 4.81 1.21
N LEU A 104 16.94 5.37 2.33
CA LEU A 104 17.69 6.33 3.12
C LEU A 104 19.03 5.77 3.62
N SER A 105 19.17 4.44 3.75
CA SER A 105 20.44 3.80 4.11
C SER A 105 21.42 3.64 2.95
N LEU A 106 20.94 3.70 1.70
CA LEU A 106 21.77 3.57 0.49
C LEU A 106 22.23 4.91 -0.07
N VAL A 107 21.48 5.97 0.22
CA VAL A 107 21.70 7.27 -0.40
C VAL A 107 22.87 8.01 0.26
N PRO A 108 23.72 8.70 -0.53
CA PRO A 108 24.84 9.46 0.00
C PRO A 108 24.38 10.71 0.76
N ASP A 109 25.18 11.14 1.73
CA ASP A 109 24.99 12.41 2.43
C ASP A 109 25.49 13.57 1.55
N CYS A 110 24.63 14.06 0.67
CA CYS A 110 24.89 15.16 -0.25
C CYS A 110 23.64 16.03 -0.43
N PRO A 111 23.74 17.22 -1.06
CA PRO A 111 22.57 18.00 -1.44
C PRO A 111 21.66 17.23 -2.41
N TRP A 112 20.35 17.38 -2.24
CA TRP A 112 19.32 16.73 -3.05
C TRP A 112 18.52 17.76 -3.83
N GLN A 113 18.23 17.45 -5.10
CA GLN A 113 17.29 18.21 -5.91
C GLN A 113 16.09 17.33 -6.26
N HIS A 114 14.88 17.81 -5.96
CA HIS A 114 13.65 17.17 -6.40
C HIS A 114 13.15 17.87 -7.67
N ILE A 115 12.95 17.10 -8.74
CA ILE A 115 12.50 17.58 -10.04
C ILE A 115 11.22 16.83 -10.41
N VAL A 116 10.19 17.55 -10.82
CA VAL A 116 8.89 16.99 -11.18
C VAL A 116 8.62 17.22 -12.66
N PHE A 117 8.50 16.12 -13.41
CA PHE A 117 7.99 16.14 -14.77
C PHE A 117 6.49 15.86 -14.76
N THR A 118 5.71 16.80 -15.28
CA THR A 118 4.25 16.66 -15.36
C THR A 118 3.84 16.37 -16.79
N LEU A 119 3.18 15.24 -17.01
CA LEU A 119 2.64 14.89 -18.31
C LEU A 119 1.36 15.71 -18.58
N PRO A 120 1.28 16.45 -19.70
CA PRO A 120 0.06 17.17 -20.08
C PRO A 120 -1.16 16.22 -20.18
N CYS A 121 -2.34 16.71 -19.76
CA CYS A 121 -3.56 15.90 -19.67
C CYS A 121 -3.99 15.27 -21.01
N LEU A 122 -3.65 15.93 -22.13
CA LEU A 122 -3.88 15.43 -23.50
C LEU A 122 -3.29 14.03 -23.74
N TYR A 123 -2.23 13.66 -23.03
CA TYR A 123 -1.56 12.37 -23.18
C TYR A 123 -2.00 11.31 -22.16
N TRP A 124 -2.87 11.65 -21.20
CA TRP A 124 -3.25 10.71 -20.14
C TRP A 124 -3.98 9.48 -20.68
N SER A 125 -4.84 9.64 -21.69
CA SER A 125 -5.53 8.51 -22.33
C SER A 125 -4.53 7.56 -23.00
N LEU A 126 -3.51 8.10 -23.68
CA LEU A 126 -2.45 7.30 -24.30
C LEU A 126 -1.76 6.41 -23.26
N VAL A 127 -1.34 7.00 -22.13
CA VAL A 127 -0.67 6.27 -21.03
C VAL A 127 -1.61 5.32 -20.32
N PHE A 128 -2.89 5.68 -20.17
CA PHE A 128 -3.89 4.82 -19.55
C PHE A 128 -4.02 3.48 -20.28
N HIS A 129 -4.10 3.54 -21.62
CA HIS A 129 -4.20 2.34 -22.46
C HIS A 129 -2.83 1.65 -22.67
N ASN A 130 -1.71 2.38 -22.55
CA ASN A 130 -0.36 1.87 -22.76
C ASN A 130 0.49 1.97 -21.48
N ARG A 131 0.16 1.17 -20.46
CA ARG A 131 0.80 1.28 -19.13
C ARG A 131 2.31 0.99 -19.11
N TRP A 132 2.85 0.34 -20.13
CA TRP A 132 4.29 0.14 -20.30
C TRP A 132 5.03 1.48 -20.47
N LEU A 133 4.36 2.51 -21.00
CA LEU A 133 4.90 3.87 -21.13
C LEU A 133 5.27 4.51 -19.79
N LEU A 134 4.73 4.03 -18.67
CA LEU A 134 5.14 4.54 -17.36
C LEU A 134 6.63 4.29 -17.13
N ALA A 135 7.08 3.05 -17.32
CA ALA A 135 8.50 2.72 -17.16
C ALA A 135 9.37 3.55 -18.11
N GLU A 136 8.88 3.77 -19.33
CA GLU A 136 9.55 4.57 -20.34
C GLU A 136 9.64 6.06 -19.95
N MET A 137 8.60 6.63 -19.33
CA MET A 137 8.61 8.00 -18.83
C MET A 137 9.67 8.21 -17.74
N SER A 138 9.81 7.25 -16.82
CA SER A 138 10.89 7.26 -15.83
C SER A 138 12.26 7.27 -16.49
N ARG A 139 12.46 6.46 -17.54
CA ARG A 139 13.70 6.38 -18.30
C ARG A 139 14.01 7.70 -19.01
N ILE A 140 13.05 8.22 -19.77
CA ILE A 140 13.17 9.49 -20.50
C ILE A 140 13.48 10.66 -19.55
N ALA A 141 12.79 10.74 -18.41
CA ALA A 141 13.05 11.77 -17.40
C ALA A 141 14.48 11.70 -16.88
N ALA A 142 15.02 10.50 -16.65
CA ALA A 142 16.42 10.33 -16.24
C ALA A 142 17.39 10.74 -17.36
N ASP A 143 17.14 10.32 -18.61
CA ASP A 143 17.98 10.66 -19.76
C ASP A 143 18.11 12.18 -19.95
N VAL A 144 17.01 12.93 -19.82
CA VAL A 144 17.02 14.39 -19.92
C VAL A 144 17.91 15.02 -18.85
N ILE A 145 17.85 14.52 -17.61
CA ILE A 145 18.71 15.02 -16.53
C ILE A 145 20.17 14.64 -16.76
N LEU A 146 20.45 13.42 -17.23
CA LEU A 146 21.81 13.00 -17.58
C LEU A 146 22.41 13.87 -18.67
N GLU A 147 21.65 14.20 -19.72
CA GLU A 147 22.11 15.07 -20.80
C GLU A 147 22.48 16.48 -20.28
N ILE A 148 21.64 17.06 -19.43
CA ILE A 148 21.89 18.37 -18.81
C ILE A 148 23.14 18.33 -17.92
N CYS A 149 23.27 17.30 -17.07
CA CYS A 149 24.41 17.15 -16.17
C CYS A 149 25.73 16.91 -16.91
N HIS A 150 25.70 16.16 -18.02
CA HIS A 150 26.88 15.95 -18.87
C HIS A 150 27.38 17.26 -19.49
N GLN A 151 26.49 18.15 -19.94
CA GLN A 151 26.86 19.48 -20.43
C GLN A 151 27.47 20.39 -19.34
N ALA A 152 27.18 20.10 -18.08
CA ALA A 152 27.69 20.83 -16.92
C ALA A 152 28.90 20.17 -16.25
N ASP A 153 29.42 19.06 -16.78
CA ASP A 153 30.50 18.25 -16.20
C ASP A 153 30.20 17.78 -14.76
N VAL A 154 28.96 17.34 -14.52
CA VAL A 154 28.48 16.82 -13.23
C VAL A 154 27.97 15.39 -13.41
N GLU A 155 28.33 14.49 -12.48
CA GLU A 155 27.82 13.11 -12.43
C GLU A 155 26.68 13.00 -11.39
N PRO A 156 25.41 12.83 -11.79
CA PRO A 156 24.29 12.75 -10.86
C PRO A 156 23.96 11.31 -10.44
N GLY A 157 23.58 11.12 -9.18
CA GLY A 157 22.78 9.97 -8.78
C GLY A 157 21.30 10.23 -9.05
N ILE A 158 20.63 9.38 -9.83
CA ILE A 158 19.22 9.59 -10.20
C ILE A 158 18.34 8.48 -9.61
N PHE A 159 17.27 8.90 -8.93
CA PHE A 159 16.18 8.03 -8.50
C PHE A 159 14.86 8.59 -9.03
N THR A 160 14.05 7.75 -9.68
CA THR A 160 12.76 8.17 -10.26
C THR A 160 11.59 7.47 -9.60
N VAL A 161 10.50 8.21 -9.38
CA VAL A 161 9.23 7.70 -8.89
C VAL A 161 8.12 8.22 -9.78
N ILE A 162 7.21 7.33 -10.15
CA ILE A 162 6.05 7.67 -10.96
C ILE A 162 4.83 7.82 -10.06
N HIS A 163 4.21 8.99 -10.12
CA HIS A 163 2.91 9.25 -9.52
C HIS A 163 1.85 9.23 -10.63
N THR A 164 0.98 8.21 -10.63
CA THR A 164 -0.13 8.12 -11.60
C THR A 164 -1.45 8.72 -11.10
N TRP A 165 -1.41 9.40 -9.95
CA TRP A 165 -2.53 10.11 -9.37
C TRP A 165 -2.05 11.48 -8.88
N GLY A 166 -2.74 12.53 -9.32
CA GLY A 166 -2.59 13.87 -8.76
C GLY A 166 -3.21 13.96 -7.37
N ARG A 167 -2.85 15.02 -6.63
CA ARG A 167 -3.63 15.46 -5.46
C ARG A 167 -4.89 16.16 -5.97
N ASP A 168 -5.88 15.39 -6.41
CA ASP A 168 -7.20 15.91 -6.78
C ASP A 168 -8.18 15.74 -5.60
N GLN A 169 -7.75 16.15 -4.41
CA GLN A 169 -8.65 16.46 -3.29
C GLN A 169 -8.76 17.99 -3.20
N GLN A 170 -9.53 18.57 -4.10
CA GLN A 170 -10.17 19.87 -3.91
C GLN A 170 -11.68 19.66 -3.94
#